data_AF-A0AAW2P176-F1
#
_entry.id   AF-A0AAW2P176-F1
#
_cell.length_a   1.000
_cell.length_b   1.000
_cell.length_c   1.000
_cell.angle_alpha   90.00
_cell.angle_beta   90.00
_cell.angle_gamma   90.00
#
_symmetry.space_group_name_H-M   'P 1'
#
loop_
_entity.id
_entity.type
_entity.pdbx_description
1 polymer ?
#
loop_
_entity_poly.entity_id
_entity_poly.type
_entity_poly.pdbx_seq_one_letter_code
_entity_poly.pdbx_strand_id
1 'polypeptide(L)'
;MSYLISRQIFTISGQVQCKKCERQDTLHFDLRQRFFKVATYVAENKINMCQRAPRSWMNPTLPRCRLCEEDNSVKPVISNKKRSINWLFLFLGEMLGCCTLDQLKYFCKHTNNHRTGAKDRVLFLTYIGICKQVDPSGPFEI
;
A
#
# COMPACT_ATOMS: atom_id res chain seq x y z
N MET A 1 -13.11 2.24 8.96
CA MET A 1 -11.99 2.38 9.90
C MET A 1 -12.36 1.85 11.28
N SER A 2 -13.64 1.99 11.65
CA SER A 2 -14.20 1.76 12.98
C SER A 2 -13.83 0.42 13.61
N TYR A 3 -13.76 -0.67 12.82
CA TYR A 3 -13.36 -1.99 13.32
C TYR A 3 -11.93 -2.04 13.88
N LEU A 4 -10.96 -1.39 13.21
CA LEU A 4 -9.56 -1.38 13.67
C LEU A 4 -9.45 -0.53 14.94
N ILE A 5 -10.12 0.62 14.94
CA ILE A 5 -10.13 1.56 16.07
C ILE A 5 -10.81 0.97 17.31
N SER A 6 -11.94 0.27 17.15
CA SER A 6 -12.63 -0.38 18.27
C SER A 6 -11.81 -1.49 18.91
N ARG A 7 -10.87 -2.09 18.16
CA ARG A 7 -9.87 -3.04 18.67
C ARG A 7 -8.57 -2.38 19.16
N GLN A 8 -8.56 -1.05 19.30
CA GLN A 8 -7.41 -0.28 19.75
C GLN A 8 -6.18 -0.43 18.84
N ILE A 9 -6.39 -0.72 17.56
CA ILE A 9 -5.34 -0.78 16.55
C ILE A 9 -5.15 0.62 15.97
N PHE A 10 -4.19 1.35 16.52
CA PHE A 10 -3.86 2.72 16.08
C PHE A 10 -2.59 2.79 15.24
N THR A 11 -1.71 1.80 15.37
CA THR A 11 -0.42 1.76 14.69
C THR A 11 -0.30 0.49 13.87
N ILE A 12 0.12 0.62 12.62
CA ILE A 12 0.46 -0.50 11.76
C ILE A 12 1.97 -0.50 11.55
N SER A 13 2.63 -1.62 11.83
CA SER A 13 4.07 -1.78 11.64
C SER A 13 4.40 -2.80 10.56
N GLY A 14 5.61 -2.70 10.03
CA GLY A 14 6.11 -3.61 9.00
C GLY A 14 7.62 -3.54 8.86
N GLN A 15 8.20 -4.69 8.49
CA GLN A 15 9.64 -4.81 8.28
C GLN A 15 10.05 -4.17 6.96
N VAL A 16 11.18 -3.48 6.99
CA VAL A 16 11.80 -2.84 5.84
C VAL A 16 13.28 -3.16 5.79
N GLN A 17 13.88 -3.00 4.62
CA GLN A 17 15.30 -3.20 4.40
C GLN A 17 15.87 -2.07 3.54
N CYS A 18 17.00 -1.51 3.95
CA CYS A 18 17.72 -0.54 3.12
C CYS A 18 18.41 -1.25 1.95
N LYS A 19 18.20 -0.77 0.73
CA LYS A 19 18.85 -1.31 -0.48
C LYS A 19 20.33 -0.93 -0.64
N LYS A 20 20.88 -0.11 0.27
CA LYS A 20 22.28 0.35 0.25
C LYS A 20 23.14 -0.34 1.29
N CYS A 21 22.73 -0.28 2.56
CA CYS A 21 23.47 -0.90 3.66
C CYS A 21 22.89 -2.25 4.10
N GLU A 22 21.84 -2.74 3.44
CA GLU A 22 21.19 -4.04 3.64
C GLU A 22 20.61 -4.31 5.04
N ARG A 23 20.76 -3.37 5.97
CA ARG A 23 20.19 -3.44 7.33
C ARG A 23 18.66 -3.37 7.29
N GLN A 24 18.06 -4.14 8.19
CA GLN A 24 16.61 -4.17 8.41
C GLN A 24 16.20 -3.22 9.55
N ASP A 25 14.98 -2.73 9.46
CA ASP A 25 14.35 -1.88 10.48
C ASP A 25 12.83 -2.12 10.46
N THR A 26 12.13 -1.66 11.47
CA THR A 26 10.66 -1.67 11.53
C THR A 26 10.12 -0.26 11.42
N LEU A 27 9.27 -0.03 10.41
CA LEU A 27 8.51 1.22 10.31
C LEU A 27 7.16 1.09 11.00
N HIS A 28 6.71 2.20 11.54
CA HIS A 28 5.43 2.34 12.22
C HIS A 28 4.65 3.49 11.58
N PHE A 29 3.39 3.23 11.26
CA PHE A 29 2.48 4.21 10.70
C PHE A 29 1.29 4.40 11.62
N ASP A 30 0.97 5.65 11.94
CA ASP A 30 -0.33 6.00 12.50
C ASP A 30 -1.41 5.68 11.46
N LEU A 31 -2.33 4.78 11.83
CA LEU A 31 -3.36 4.27 10.96
C LEU A 31 -4.24 5.40 10.44
N ARG A 32 -4.72 6.29 11.32
CA ARG A 32 -5.69 7.32 10.97
C ARG A 32 -5.04 8.35 10.04
N GLN A 33 -3.90 8.89 10.44
CA GLN A 33 -3.18 9.93 9.71
C GLN A 33 -2.78 9.44 8.32
N ARG A 34 -2.15 8.26 8.23
CA ARG A 34 -1.67 7.74 6.95
C ARG A 34 -2.82 7.27 6.06
N PHE A 35 -3.85 6.65 6.63
CA PHE A 35 -5.02 6.26 5.84
C PHE A 35 -5.72 7.48 5.27
N PHE A 36 -6.03 8.51 6.08
CA PHE A 36 -6.70 9.71 5.59
C PHE A 36 -5.92 10.36 4.45
N LYS A 37 -4.59 10.51 4.61
CA LYS A 37 -3.73 11.07 3.56
C LYS A 37 -3.89 10.32 2.22
N VAL A 38 -3.74 9.00 2.24
CA VAL A 38 -3.78 8.18 1.02
C VAL A 38 -5.19 8.08 0.47
N ALA A 39 -6.19 7.88 1.33
CA ALA A 39 -7.59 7.73 0.96
C ALA A 39 -8.18 9.01 0.37
N THR A 40 -7.86 10.19 0.91
CA THR A 40 -8.25 11.49 0.34
C THR A 40 -7.69 11.63 -1.07
N TYR A 41 -6.40 11.37 -1.27
CA TYR A 41 -5.79 11.42 -2.60
C TYR A 41 -6.46 10.44 -3.58
N VAL A 42 -6.78 9.22 -3.14
CA VAL A 42 -7.53 8.24 -3.94
C VAL A 42 -8.90 8.79 -4.33
N ALA A 43 -9.67 9.30 -3.37
CA ALA A 43 -11.03 9.81 -3.60
C ALA A 43 -11.04 10.98 -4.61
N GLU A 44 -10.09 11.89 -4.50
CA GLU A 44 -9.97 13.08 -5.35
C GLU A 44 -9.50 12.74 -6.78
N ASN A 45 -8.69 11.70 -6.96
CA ASN A 45 -8.00 11.44 -8.23
C ASN A 45 -8.45 10.18 -8.98
N LYS A 46 -9.23 9.28 -8.36
CA LYS A 46 -9.60 7.97 -8.94
C LYS A 46 -10.26 8.06 -10.34
N ILE A 47 -11.03 9.10 -10.60
CA ILE A 47 -11.72 9.31 -11.89
C ILE A 47 -10.68 9.66 -12.97
N ASN A 48 -9.79 10.60 -12.66
CA ASN A 48 -8.73 11.07 -13.55
C ASN A 48 -7.64 10.01 -13.81
N MET A 49 -7.50 9.05 -12.89
CA MET A 49 -6.58 7.92 -13.04
C MET A 49 -7.01 6.94 -14.15
N CYS A 50 -8.24 7.00 -14.67
CA CYS A 50 -8.73 6.14 -15.74
C CYS A 50 -8.46 4.65 -15.47
N GLN A 51 -8.68 4.22 -14.23
CA GLN A 51 -8.39 2.87 -13.72
C GLN A 51 -6.92 2.43 -13.78
N ARG A 52 -5.97 3.38 -13.79
CA ARG A 52 -4.53 3.11 -13.85
C ARG A 52 -3.79 3.86 -12.77
N ALA A 53 -2.89 3.17 -12.08
CA ALA A 53 -2.09 3.78 -11.04
C ALA A 53 -1.17 4.86 -11.64
N PRO A 54 -1.03 6.03 -11.00
CA PRO A 54 -0.10 7.05 -11.44
C PRO A 54 1.36 6.56 -11.32
N ARG A 55 2.27 7.22 -12.06
CA ARG A 55 3.70 6.87 -12.05
C ARG A 55 4.33 6.89 -10.66
N SER A 56 3.87 7.78 -9.78
CA SER A 56 4.33 7.88 -8.39
C SER A 56 3.98 6.64 -7.56
N TRP A 57 2.89 5.94 -7.85
CA TRP A 57 2.56 4.67 -7.20
C TRP A 57 3.30 3.50 -7.82
N MET A 58 3.53 3.53 -9.12
CA MET A 58 4.32 2.51 -9.82
C MET A 58 5.79 2.51 -9.38
N ASN A 59 6.32 3.70 -9.10
CA ASN A 59 7.69 3.93 -8.64
C ASN A 59 7.66 4.74 -7.33
N PRO A 60 7.29 4.10 -6.20
CA PRO A 60 7.11 4.79 -4.94
C PRO A 60 8.42 5.38 -4.42
N THR A 61 8.36 6.62 -3.93
CA THR A 61 9.47 7.24 -3.20
C THR A 61 9.64 6.53 -1.86
N LEU A 62 10.78 5.87 -1.70
CA LEU A 62 11.09 5.12 -0.49
C LEU A 62 11.57 6.07 0.62
N PRO A 63 11.33 5.75 1.90
CA PRO A 63 11.87 6.52 3.00
C PRO A 63 13.41 6.55 3.03
N ARG A 64 13.95 7.60 3.66
CA ARG A 64 15.38 7.71 4.00
C ARG A 64 15.75 6.63 5.02
N CYS A 65 16.91 6.01 4.86
CA CYS A 65 17.42 5.04 5.82
C CYS A 65 17.89 5.75 7.09
N ARG A 66 17.38 5.33 8.26
CA ARG A 66 17.80 5.91 9.56
C ARG A 66 19.23 5.55 9.96
N LEU A 67 19.83 4.55 9.31
CA LEU A 67 21.11 3.97 9.73
C LEU A 67 22.28 4.37 8.82
N CYS A 68 22.06 4.50 7.52
CA CYS A 68 23.08 4.96 6.55
C CYS A 68 22.68 6.26 5.85
N GLU A 69 21.55 6.84 6.23
CA GLU A 69 21.13 8.17 5.80
C GLU A 69 20.88 8.36 4.30
N GLU A 70 20.92 7.29 3.50
CA GLU A 70 20.59 7.35 2.08
C GLU A 70 19.07 7.57 1.89
N ASP A 71 18.71 8.55 1.07
CA ASP A 71 17.35 8.77 0.59
C ASP A 71 16.85 7.69 -0.38
N ASN A 72 15.53 7.54 -0.48
CA ASN A 72 14.88 6.65 -1.45
C ASN A 72 15.45 5.21 -1.43
N SER A 73 15.78 4.70 -0.25
CA SER A 73 16.58 3.48 -0.09
C SER A 73 15.85 2.36 0.67
N VAL A 74 14.88 2.69 1.52
CA VAL A 74 14.22 1.74 2.42
C VAL A 74 13.00 1.09 1.74
N LYS A 75 13.14 -0.16 1.29
CA LYS A 75 12.04 -0.92 0.68
C LYS A 75 11.34 -1.81 1.70
N PRO A 76 10.05 -2.13 1.54
CA PRO A 76 9.38 -3.09 2.41
C PRO A 76 9.92 -4.51 2.20
N VAL A 77 9.99 -5.28 3.28
CA VAL A 77 10.24 -6.73 3.21
C VAL A 77 8.90 -7.40 2.92
N ILE A 78 8.72 -7.86 1.68
CA ILE A 78 7.47 -8.48 1.23
C ILE A 78 7.60 -10.00 1.28
N SER A 79 6.70 -10.65 2.01
CA SER A 79 6.66 -12.11 2.13
C SER A 79 6.44 -12.79 0.76
N ASN A 80 7.22 -13.85 0.49
CA ASN A 80 6.99 -14.75 -0.64
C ASN A 80 5.66 -15.51 -0.50
N LYS A 81 5.23 -15.79 0.74
CA LYS A 81 3.89 -16.34 1.02
C LYS A 81 2.87 -15.21 0.90
N LYS A 82 2.16 -15.17 -0.23
CA LYS A 82 1.22 -14.08 -0.60
C LYS A 82 0.13 -13.80 0.45
N ARG A 83 -0.33 -14.84 1.16
CA ARG A 83 -1.29 -14.74 2.27
C ARG A 83 -0.78 -13.96 3.49
N SER A 84 0.54 -13.86 3.64
CA SER A 84 1.21 -13.20 4.77
C SER A 84 1.71 -11.80 4.41
N ILE A 85 1.35 -11.27 3.23
CA ILE A 85 1.69 -9.90 2.86
C ILE A 85 0.87 -8.94 3.72
N ASN A 86 1.56 -7.99 4.36
CA ASN A 86 0.92 -6.94 5.14
C ASN A 86 0.42 -5.82 4.19
N TRP A 87 -0.72 -6.06 3.56
CA TRP A 87 -1.31 -5.15 2.56
C TRP A 87 -1.60 -3.76 3.10
N LEU A 88 -2.10 -3.67 4.34
CA LEU A 88 -2.42 -2.39 4.98
C LEU A 88 -1.15 -1.58 5.25
N PHE A 89 -0.08 -2.20 5.74
CA PHE A 89 1.21 -1.51 5.91
C PHE A 89 1.73 -0.94 4.59
N LEU A 90 1.70 -1.73 3.52
CA LEU A 90 2.15 -1.29 2.20
C LEU A 90 1.30 -0.13 1.67
N PHE A 91 -0.02 -0.18 1.85
CA PHE A 91 -0.93 0.90 1.48
C PHE A 91 -0.63 2.19 2.25
N LEU A 92 -0.54 2.11 3.58
CA LEU A 92 -0.28 3.29 4.44
C LEU A 92 1.08 3.93 4.13
N GLY A 93 2.06 3.14 3.72
CA GLY A 93 3.36 3.62 3.28
C GLY A 93 3.43 4.08 1.83
N GLU A 94 2.34 3.98 1.04
CA GLU A 94 2.33 4.23 -0.40
C GLU A 94 3.30 3.30 -1.18
N MET A 95 3.60 2.13 -0.63
CA MET A 95 4.61 1.16 -1.09
C MET A 95 4.05 -0.04 -1.86
N LEU A 96 2.75 -0.07 -2.20
CA LEU A 96 2.16 -1.17 -2.98
C LEU A 96 2.81 -1.36 -4.36
N GLY A 97 3.43 -0.32 -4.92
CA GLY A 97 4.23 -0.40 -6.14
C GLY A 97 5.42 -1.34 -6.06
N CYS A 98 5.92 -1.61 -4.85
CA CYS A 98 7.00 -2.57 -4.60
C CYS A 98 6.57 -4.03 -4.81
N CYS A 99 5.26 -4.32 -4.81
CA CYS A 99 4.77 -5.66 -5.08
C CYS A 99 5.01 -6.09 -6.53
N THR A 100 5.18 -7.40 -6.73
CA THR A 100 5.15 -7.98 -8.07
C THR A 100 3.72 -8.02 -8.61
N LEU A 101 3.58 -8.14 -9.94
CA LEU A 101 2.27 -8.29 -10.57
C LEU A 101 1.50 -9.51 -10.01
N ASP A 102 2.19 -10.60 -9.74
CA ASP A 102 1.58 -11.83 -9.22
C ASP A 102 1.13 -11.74 -7.77
N GLN A 103 1.74 -10.87 -6.97
CA GLN A 103 1.28 -10.53 -5.63
C GLN A 103 0.02 -9.66 -5.72
N LEU A 104 0.01 -8.63 -6.55
CA LEU A 104 -1.16 -7.76 -6.74
C LEU A 104 -2.36 -8.53 -7.31
N LYS A 105 -2.14 -9.43 -8.28
CA LYS A 105 -3.18 -10.33 -8.81
C LYS A 105 -3.76 -11.25 -7.74
N TYR A 106 -2.93 -11.68 -6.78
CA TYR A 106 -3.40 -12.49 -5.65
C TYR A 106 -4.32 -11.67 -4.75
N PHE A 107 -3.97 -10.42 -4.41
CA PHE A 107 -4.89 -9.54 -3.68
C PHE A 107 -6.23 -9.42 -4.41
N CYS A 108 -6.20 -9.04 -5.69
CA CYS A 108 -7.42 -8.88 -6.49
C CYS A 108 -8.28 -10.16 -6.56
N LYS A 109 -7.65 -11.35 -6.61
CA LYS A 109 -8.35 -12.64 -6.52
C LYS A 109 -9.20 -12.77 -5.27
N HIS A 110 -8.67 -12.33 -4.14
CA HIS A 110 -9.29 -12.49 -2.83
C HIS A 110 -10.18 -11.30 -2.42
N THR A 111 -10.25 -10.25 -3.24
CA THR A 111 -11.14 -9.10 -3.04
C THR A 111 -12.18 -8.95 -4.15
N ASN A 112 -12.39 -10.01 -4.94
CA ASN A 112 -13.32 -10.04 -6.08
C ASN A 112 -13.09 -8.92 -7.12
N ASN A 113 -11.83 -8.53 -7.31
CA ASN A 113 -11.43 -7.56 -8.34
C ASN A 113 -10.92 -8.27 -9.59
N HIS A 114 -11.06 -7.62 -10.74
CA HIS A 114 -10.51 -8.13 -12.00
C HIS A 114 -8.98 -8.26 -11.91
N ARG A 115 -8.45 -9.39 -12.38
CA ARG A 115 -7.02 -9.75 -12.26
C ARG A 115 -6.23 -9.60 -13.55
N THR A 116 -6.94 -9.26 -14.62
CA THR A 116 -6.42 -9.18 -15.97
C THR A 116 -6.04 -7.73 -16.26
N GLY A 117 -4.86 -7.53 -16.84
CA GLY A 117 -4.30 -6.20 -17.09
C GLY A 117 -2.83 -6.07 -16.69
N ALA A 118 -2.27 -4.93 -17.10
CA ALA A 118 -0.92 -4.51 -16.73
C ALA A 118 -0.84 -4.11 -15.24
N LYS A 119 0.39 -4.00 -14.72
CA LYS A 119 0.66 -3.77 -13.30
C LYS A 119 0.02 -2.49 -12.77
N ASP A 120 -0.02 -1.42 -13.55
CA ASP A 120 -0.66 -0.15 -13.21
C ASP A 120 -2.16 -0.30 -12.94
N ARG A 121 -2.88 -1.08 -13.75
CA ARG A 121 -4.31 -1.35 -13.56
C ARG A 121 -4.58 -2.19 -12.30
N VAL A 122 -3.81 -3.26 -12.10
CA VAL A 122 -3.97 -4.13 -10.92
C VAL A 122 -3.54 -3.41 -9.63
N LEU A 123 -2.53 -2.54 -9.71
CA LEU A 123 -2.10 -1.70 -8.59
C LEU A 123 -3.19 -0.71 -8.19
N PHE A 124 -3.81 -0.02 -9.16
CA PHE A 124 -4.94 0.87 -8.90
C PHE A 124 -6.09 0.15 -8.20
N LEU A 125 -6.50 -1.02 -8.70
CA LEU A 125 -7.55 -1.83 -8.08
C LEU A 125 -7.19 -2.28 -6.66
N THR A 126 -5.90 -2.54 -6.40
CA THR A 126 -5.41 -2.86 -5.05
C THR A 126 -5.59 -1.67 -4.10
N TYR A 127 -5.21 -0.46 -4.50
CA TYR A 127 -5.43 0.75 -3.68
C TYR A 127 -6.91 0.96 -3.37
N ILE A 128 -7.77 0.89 -4.39
CA ILE A 128 -9.22 1.06 -4.22
C ILE A 128 -9.81 -0.04 -3.33
N GLY A 129 -9.40 -1.30 -3.54
CA GLY A 129 -9.85 -2.43 -2.75
C GLY A 129 -9.51 -2.28 -1.27
N ILE A 130 -8.32 -1.79 -0.93
CA ILE A 130 -7.94 -1.53 0.46
C ILE A 130 -8.77 -0.36 1.04
N CYS A 131 -8.98 0.72 0.28
CA CYS A 131 -9.85 1.82 0.73
C CYS A 131 -11.25 1.31 1.08
N LYS A 132 -11.88 0.52 0.21
CA LYS A 132 -13.21 -0.08 0.46
C LYS A 132 -13.23 -1.04 1.64
N GLN A 133 -12.16 -1.82 1.87
CA GLN A 133 -12.07 -2.71 3.03
C GLN A 133 -11.93 -1.94 4.34
N VAL A 134 -11.09 -0.92 4.36
CA VAL A 134 -10.84 -0.14 5.58
C VAL A 134 -12.02 0.78 5.84
N ASP A 135 -12.57 1.47 4.84
CA ASP A 135 -13.71 2.38 4.95
C ASP A 135 -14.79 2.07 3.88
N PRO A 136 -15.70 1.11 4.17
CA PRO A 136 -16.72 0.67 3.22
C PRO A 136 -17.73 1.76 2.83
N SER A 137 -17.92 2.76 3.68
CA SER A 137 -18.81 3.91 3.42
C SER A 137 -18.13 5.03 2.64
N GLY A 138 -16.83 4.92 2.36
CA GLY A 138 -16.07 5.97 1.70
C GLY A 138 -16.34 6.06 0.19
N PRO A 139 -15.99 7.19 -0.44
CA PRO A 139 -16.29 7.45 -1.85
C PRO A 139 -15.29 6.73 -2.77
N PHE A 140 -15.27 5.41 -2.79
CA PHE A 140 -14.29 4.61 -3.54
C PHE A 140 -14.89 3.76 -4.67
N GLU A 141 -16.17 3.93 -4.97
CA GLU A 141 -16.80 3.33 -6.16
C GLU A 141 -16.19 3.92 -7.45
N ILE A 142 -16.01 3.06 -8.46
CA ILE A 142 -15.39 3.37 -9.75
C ILE A 142 -16.42 3.17 -10.85
#